data_AF-A0A532CVX6-F1
#
_entry.id   AF-A0A532CVX6-F1
#
_cell.length_a   1.000
_cell.length_b   1.000
_cell.length_c   1.000
_cell.angle_alpha   90.00
_cell.angle_beta   90.00
_cell.angle_gamma   90.00
#
_symmetry.space_group_name_H-M   'P 1'
#
loop_
_entity.id
_entity.type
_entity.pdbx_description
1 polymer ?
#
loop_
_entity_poly.entity_id
_entity_poly.type
_entity_poly.pdbx_seq_one_letter_code
_entity_poly.pdbx_strand_id
1 'polypeptide(L)' 'MTCRRCNGLMVRERYDDLSLGSAGYEVFALRCLNCGEIVDPVIAAHHQTAHKTEPDQLWQQRLKKLVMVP' A
#
# COMPACT_ATOMS: atom_id res chain seq x y z
N MET A 1 10.69 -3.25 9.82
CA MET A 1 10.76 -2.55 8.52
C MET A 1 11.33 -1.15 8.74
N THR A 2 11.94 -0.55 7.72
CA THR A 2 12.45 0.83 7.74
C THR A 2 11.58 1.75 6.89
N CYS A 3 11.41 3.00 7.31
CA CYS A 3 10.67 4.00 6.55
C CYS A 3 11.38 4.28 5.23
N ARG A 4 10.66 4.23 4.09
CA ARG A 4 11.25 4.50 2.77
C ARG A 4 11.61 5.97 2.53
N ARG A 5 11.06 6.89 3.33
CA ARG A 5 11.27 8.34 3.20
C ARG A 5 12.49 8.85 3.97
N CYS A 6 12.73 8.34 5.18
CA CYS A 6 13.80 8.85 6.05
C CYS A 6 14.68 7.75 6.66
N ASN A 7 14.49 6.48 6.27
CA ASN A 7 15.18 5.32 6.83
C ASN A 7 14.97 5.12 8.35
N GLY A 8 14.00 5.84 8.94
CA GLY A 8 13.67 5.76 10.36
C GLY A 8 12.91 4.49 10.76
N LEU A 9 12.76 4.31 12.07
CA LEU A 9 12.02 3.20 12.67
C LEU A 9 10.52 3.33 12.36
N MET A 10 9.93 2.22 11.92
CA MET A 10 8.49 2.08 11.71
C MET A 10 7.93 1.17 12.79
N VAL A 11 6.87 1.63 13.47
CA VAL A 11 6.19 0.89 14.53
C VAL A 11 4.75 0.61 14.13
N ARG A 12 4.19 -0.52 14.59
CA ARG A 12 2.78 -0.85 14.37
C ARG A 12 1.92 -0.01 15.32
N GLU A 13 0.94 0.67 14.77
CA GLU A 13 0.01 1.53 15.51
C GLU A 13 -1.42 1.14 15.13
N ARG A 14 -2.31 1.11 16.13
CA ARG A 14 -3.73 0.84 15.96
C ARG A 14 -4.45 2.16 15.74
N TYR A 15 -5.28 2.20 14.72
CA TYR A 15 -6.14 3.33 14.38
C TYR A 15 -7.59 2.87 14.53
N ASP A 16 -8.37 3.70 15.21
CA ASP A 16 -9.81 3.49 15.34
C ASP A 16 -10.50 4.04 14.08
N ASP A 17 -11.28 3.21 13.40
CA ASP A 17 -12.17 3.69 12.36
C ASP A 17 -13.37 4.40 13.03
N LEU A 18 -13.26 5.72 13.14
CA LEU A 18 -14.31 6.57 13.70
C LEU A 18 -15.49 6.77 12.75
N SER A 19 -15.49 6.13 11.57
CA SER A 19 -16.59 6.26 10.61
C SER A 19 -17.80 5.39 11.00
N LEU A 20 -18.93 6.08 11.15
CA LEU A 20 -20.20 5.57 11.66
C LEU A 20 -20.72 4.37 10.86
N GLY A 21 -20.65 3.16 11.40
CA GLY A 21 -21.35 2.03 10.77
C GLY A 21 -20.95 0.63 11.25
N SER A 22 -21.41 0.27 12.45
CA SER A 22 -21.74 -1.11 12.89
C SER A 22 -20.71 -2.25 12.80
N ALA A 23 -19.44 -2.03 12.46
CA ALA A 23 -18.41 -3.03 12.71
C ALA A 23 -17.09 -2.32 13.07
N GLY A 24 -16.67 -2.46 14.33
CA GLY A 24 -15.44 -1.87 14.86
C GLY A 24 -14.20 -2.45 14.20
N TYR A 25 -13.88 -2.00 13.00
CA TYR A 25 -12.67 -2.36 12.30
C TYR A 25 -11.51 -1.55 12.86
N GLU A 26 -10.79 -2.13 13.82
CA GLU A 26 -9.48 -1.61 14.21
C GLU A 26 -8.51 -1.84 13.05
N VAL A 27 -8.03 -0.76 12.45
CA VAL A 27 -7.06 -0.83 11.36
C VAL A 27 -5.66 -0.70 11.94
N PHE A 28 -4.73 -1.56 11.50
CA PHE A 28 -3.33 -1.45 11.88
C PHE A 28 -2.53 -0.80 10.76
N ALA A 29 -1.80 0.26 11.07
CA ALA A 29 -0.85 0.86 10.16
C ALA A 29 0.56 0.85 10.76
N LEU A 30 1.55 1.21 9.95
CA LEU A 30 2.93 1.34 10.35
C LEU A 30 3.31 2.82 10.30
N ARG A 31 3.61 3.40 11.46
CA ARG A 31 3.98 4.80 11.60
C ARG A 31 5.48 4.95 11.75
N CYS A 32 6.08 5.88 11.02
CA CYS A 32 7.46 6.29 11.25
C CYS A 32 7.52 7.25 12.45
N LEU A 33 8.39 6.94 13.41
CA LEU A 33 8.61 7.83 14.57
C LEU A 33 9.41 9.09 14.21
N ASN A 34 10.20 9.05 13.12
CA ASN A 34 11.07 10.18 12.75
C ASN A 34 10.37 11.21 11.87
N CYS A 35 9.63 10.77 10.84
CA CYS A 35 9.03 11.68 9.85
C CYS A 35 7.50 11.62 9.78
N GLY A 36 6.86 10.75 10.56
CA GLY A 36 5.40 10.61 10.60
C GLY A 36 4.76 9.92 9.40
N GLU A 37 5.54 9.31 8.50
CA GLU A 37 5.01 8.53 7.38
C GLU A 37 4.14 7.37 7.89
N ILE A 38 2.95 7.18 7.31
CA ILE A 38 2.02 6.09 7.67
C ILE A 38 1.87 5.18 6.46
N VAL A 39 2.07 3.88 6.67
CA VAL A 39 1.99 2.86 5.62
C VAL A 39 1.06 1.74 6.07
N ASP A 40 0.12 1.37 5.21
CA ASP A 40 -0.67 0.15 5.40
C ASP A 40 0.20 -1.10 5.14
N PRO A 41 0.35 -2.02 6.11
CA PRO A 41 1.17 -3.23 5.96
C PRO A 41 0.71 -4.16 4.85
N VAL A 42 -0.60 -4.27 4.62
CA VAL A 42 -1.20 -5.18 3.65
C VAL A 42 -0.94 -4.66 2.24
N ILE A 43 -1.19 -3.37 2.01
CA ILE A 43 -0.89 -2.73 0.72
C ILE A 43 0.62 -2.78 0.45
N ALA A 44 1.46 -2.51 1.46
CA ALA A 44 2.90 -2.59 1.32
C ALA A 44 3.40 -4.01 0.99
N ALA A 45 2.79 -5.04 1.57
CA ALA A 45 3.09 -6.43 1.23
C ALA A 45 2.69 -6.75 -0.22
N HIS A 46 1.48 -6.34 -0.63
CA HIS A 46 0.98 -6.54 -1.98
C HIS A 46 1.88 -5.87 -3.04
N HIS A 47 2.35 -4.64 -2.80
CA HIS A 47 3.30 -3.97 -3.70
C HIS A 47 4.62 -4.75 -3.79
N GLN A 48 5.16 -5.25 -2.68
CA GLN A 48 6.40 -6.03 -2.70
C GLN A 48 6.27 -7.34 -3.47
N THR A 49 5.10 -7.98 -3.46
CA THR A 49 4.84 -9.19 -4.25
C THR A 49 4.55 -8.88 -5.70
N ALA A 50 3.76 -7.83 -5.99
CA ALA A 50 3.40 -7.44 -7.34
C ALA A 50 4.59 -6.92 -8.16
N HIS A 51 5.58 -6.29 -7.51
CA HIS A 51 6.84 -5.89 -8.17
C HIS A 51 7.77 -7.06 -8.52
N LYS A 52 7.52 -8.28 -8.01
CA LYS A 52 8.28 -9.49 -8.40
C LYS A 52 7.69 -10.19 -9.61
N THR A 53 6.43 -9.95 -9.91
CA THR A 53 5.86 -10.33 -11.20
C THR A 53 6.33 -9.26 -12.18
N GLU A 54 7.06 -9.67 -13.23
CA GLU A 54 7.23 -8.84 -14.42
C GLU A 54 5.90 -8.16 -14.76
N PRO A 55 5.91 -6.94 -15.34
CA PRO A 55 4.68 -6.34 -15.81
C PRO A 55 4.00 -7.36 -16.70
N ASP A 56 2.88 -7.90 -16.21
CA ASP A 56 2.13 -8.95 -16.87
C ASP A 56 1.92 -8.50 -18.31
N GLN A 57 2.63 -9.15 -19.24
CA GLN A 57 2.70 -8.74 -20.64
C GLN A 57 1.28 -8.63 -21.21
N LEU A 58 0.33 -9.38 -20.62
CA LEU A 58 -1.09 -9.32 -20.90
C LEU A 58 -1.72 -7.97 -20.53
N TRP A 59 -1.38 -7.38 -19.37
CA TRP A 59 -1.82 -6.03 -18.98
C TRP A 59 -1.24 -4.95 -19.90
N GLN A 60 0.04 -5.05 -20.27
CA GLN A 60 0.64 -4.13 -21.25
C GLN A 60 -0.02 -4.24 -22.64
N GLN A 61 -0.31 -5.46 -23.10
CA GLN A 61 -1.02 -5.70 -24.36
C GLN A 61 -2.46 -5.18 -24.33
N ARG A 62 -3.17 -5.35 -23.20
CA ARG A 62 -4.54 -4.82 -23.02
C ARG A 62 -4.55 -3.29 -23.01
N LEU A 63 -3.60 -2.64 -22.34
CA LEU A 63 -3.48 -1.17 -22.37
C LEU A 63 -3.17 -0.64 -23.77
N LYS A 64 -2.26 -1.30 -24.52
CA LYS A 64 -1.97 -0.93 -25.92
C LYS A 64 -3.22 -1.03 -26.81
N LYS A 65 -4.05 -2.06 -26.63
CA LYS A 65 -5.32 -2.19 -27.37
C LYS A 65 -6.33 -1.09 -27.03
N LEU A 66 -6.34 -0.60 -25.78
CA LEU A 66 -7.25 0.48 -25.35
C LEU A 66 -6.79 1.87 -25.84
N VAL A 67 -5.49 2.09 -25.97
CA VAL A 67 -4.92 3.36 -26.49
C VAL A 67 -4.93 3.41 -28.03
N MET A 68 -4.96 2.26 -28.70
CA MET A 68 -5.03 2.14 -30.17
C MET A 68 -6.47 1.98 -30.71
N VAL A 69 -7.48 2.47 -30.00
CA VAL A 69 -8.82 2.59 -30.58
C VAL A 69 -8.86 3.87 -31.43
N PRO A 70 -9.08 3.79 -32.76
CA PRO A 70 -9.19 4.97 -33.62
C PRO A 70 -10.44 5.80 -33.34
#